data_AF-A0A835S225-F1
#
_entry.id   AF-A0A835S225-F1
#
_cell.length_a   1.000
_cell.length_b   1.000
_cell.length_c   1.000
_cell.angle_alpha   90.00
_cell.angle_beta   90.00
_cell.angle_gamma   90.00
#
_symmetry.space_group_name_H-M   'P 1'
#
loop_
_entity.id
_entity.type
_entity.pdbx_description
1 polymer ?
#
loop_
_entity_poly.entity_id
_entity_poly.type
_entity_poly.pdbx_seq_one_letter_code
_entity_poly.pdbx_strand_id
1 'polypeptide(L)'
;MVSPWIEKGTVVHGPNGSPTPTSEYEHSLNTSYGEENFNLPSPYLTKRDAWAGTFDAHIAKPEPEPRTNCPMQLPIPVKIRKSEANEQVGLSEFQQELVQLASVINGDHLLKNFHPYHQANER
;
A
#
# COMPACT_ATOMS: atom_id res chain seq x y z
N MET A 1 -2.58 -10.53 4.41
CA MET A 1 -3.80 -10.97 3.70
C MET A 1 -4.74 -11.64 4.68
N VAL A 2 -6.05 -11.45 4.53
CA VAL A 2 -7.08 -12.14 5.33
C VAL A 2 -8.00 -12.85 4.36
N SER A 3 -8.04 -14.18 4.40
CA SER A 3 -8.87 -15.00 3.50
C SER A 3 -9.37 -16.24 4.24
N PRO A 4 -10.58 -16.74 3.94
CA PRO A 4 -11.05 -18.02 4.45
C PRO A 4 -10.37 -19.22 3.76
N TRP A 5 -9.65 -18.99 2.66
CA TRP A 5 -8.91 -20.01 1.90
C TRP A 5 -7.44 -20.15 2.32
N ILE A 6 -7.07 -19.49 3.42
CA ILE A 6 -5.71 -19.55 3.96
C ILE A 6 -5.79 -20.04 5.39
N GLU A 7 -4.92 -20.99 5.72
CA GLU A 7 -4.78 -21.54 7.06
C GLU A 7 -4.55 -20.42 8.10
N LYS A 8 -5.14 -20.61 9.29
CA LYS A 8 -4.98 -19.65 10.37
C LYS A 8 -3.54 -19.69 10.89
N GLY A 9 -2.89 -18.54 10.97
CA GLY A 9 -1.55 -18.42 11.53
C GLY A 9 -0.41 -18.71 10.54
N THR A 10 -0.71 -18.80 9.25
CA THR A 10 0.31 -18.93 8.21
C THR A 10 1.24 -17.72 8.20
N VAL A 11 2.54 -17.98 8.27
CA VAL A 11 3.61 -16.99 8.06
C VAL A 11 4.33 -17.35 6.78
N VAL A 12 4.43 -16.40 5.86
CA VAL A 12 5.10 -16.57 4.57
C VAL A 12 6.21 -15.54 4.46
N HIS A 13 7.42 -15.99 4.12
CA HIS A 13 8.61 -15.14 4.07
C HIS A 13 8.94 -14.61 2.67
N GLY A 14 8.48 -15.26 1.59
CA GLY A 14 8.76 -14.85 0.22
C GLY A 14 8.04 -15.73 -0.80
N PRO A 15 8.11 -15.39 -2.11
CA PRO A 15 7.34 -16.04 -3.17
C PRO A 15 7.97 -17.34 -3.69
N ASN A 16 8.85 -17.97 -2.93
CA ASN A 16 9.53 -19.22 -3.29
C ASN A 16 10.23 -19.20 -4.67
N GLY A 17 10.84 -18.06 -5.04
CA GLY A 17 11.59 -17.92 -6.28
C GLY A 17 10.74 -17.81 -7.55
N SER A 18 9.44 -17.54 -7.41
CA SER A 18 8.52 -17.22 -8.50
C SER A 18 8.16 -15.73 -8.50
N PRO A 19 8.02 -15.07 -9.66
CA PRO A 19 8.29 -15.56 -11.01
C PRO A 19 9.78 -15.75 -11.34
N THR A 20 10.68 -15.12 -10.60
CA THR A 20 12.13 -15.23 -10.79
C THR A 20 12.84 -15.47 -9.45
N PRO A 21 14.10 -15.97 -9.45
CA PRO A 21 14.83 -16.24 -8.21
C PRO A 21 15.04 -15.02 -7.29
N THR A 22 14.89 -13.80 -7.83
CA THR A 22 15.03 -12.56 -7.08
C THR A 22 13.69 -11.91 -6.73
N SER A 23 12.56 -12.52 -7.11
CA SER A 23 11.23 -11.98 -6.88
C SER A 23 10.90 -11.87 -5.40
N GLU A 24 10.21 -10.80 -5.03
CA GLU A 24 9.77 -10.53 -3.66
C GLU A 24 8.28 -10.16 -3.59
N TYR A 25 7.73 -10.24 -2.39
CA TYR A 25 6.43 -9.64 -2.09
C TYR A 25 6.55 -8.14 -1.96
N GLU A 26 5.80 -7.43 -2.79
CA GLU A 26 5.80 -5.97 -2.81
C GLU A 26 4.47 -5.44 -3.37
N HIS A 27 4.23 -4.14 -3.32
CA HIS A 27 2.94 -3.56 -3.67
C HIS A 27 2.44 -3.87 -5.10
N SER A 28 3.34 -3.98 -6.08
CA SER A 28 3.00 -4.34 -7.47
C SER A 28 2.45 -5.77 -7.63
N LEU A 29 2.56 -6.61 -6.59
CA LEU A 29 1.97 -7.95 -6.60
C LEU A 29 0.47 -7.93 -6.88
N ASN A 30 -0.23 -6.84 -6.53
CA ASN A 30 -1.68 -6.74 -6.76
C ASN A 30 -2.01 -6.68 -8.25
N THR A 31 -1.23 -5.92 -9.02
CA THR A 31 -1.35 -5.86 -10.48
C THR A 31 -0.92 -7.19 -11.09
N SER A 32 0.21 -7.75 -10.63
CA SER A 32 0.71 -9.04 -11.11
C SER A 32 -0.29 -10.18 -10.91
N TYR A 33 -0.90 -10.25 -9.72
CA TYR A 33 -1.97 -11.19 -9.38
C TYR A 33 -3.15 -11.07 -10.35
N GLY A 34 -3.59 -9.84 -10.66
CA GLY A 34 -4.71 -9.61 -11.56
C GLY A 34 -4.42 -10.09 -12.98
N GLU A 35 -3.22 -9.81 -13.48
CA GLU A 35 -2.82 -10.26 -14.81
C GLU A 35 -2.70 -11.78 -14.91
N GLU A 36 -2.10 -12.43 -13.92
CA GLU A 36 -1.92 -13.90 -13.86
C GLU A 36 -3.25 -14.64 -13.67
N ASN A 37 -4.07 -14.26 -12.68
CA ASN A 37 -5.27 -15.02 -12.29
C ASN A 37 -6.46 -14.80 -13.22
N PHE A 38 -6.55 -13.64 -13.89
CA PHE A 38 -7.63 -13.36 -14.85
C PHE A 38 -7.20 -13.59 -16.30
N ASN A 39 -5.97 -14.05 -16.53
CA ASN A 39 -5.40 -14.34 -17.84
C ASN A 39 -5.64 -13.18 -18.82
N LEU A 40 -5.30 -11.97 -18.36
CA LEU A 40 -5.57 -10.75 -19.11
C LEU A 40 -4.77 -10.74 -20.42
N PRO A 41 -5.37 -10.29 -21.54
CA PRO A 41 -4.70 -10.31 -22.84
C PRO A 41 -3.62 -9.22 -22.97
N SER A 42 -3.59 -8.24 -22.05
CA SER A 42 -2.59 -7.19 -22.00
C SER A 42 -1.31 -7.66 -21.30
N PRO A 43 -0.13 -7.21 -21.75
CA PRO A 43 1.11 -7.48 -21.03
C PRO A 43 1.15 -6.71 -19.70
N TYR A 44 2.09 -7.10 -18.84
CA TYR A 44 2.46 -6.35 -17.64
C TYR A 44 2.63 -4.86 -17.90
N LEU A 45 1.93 -4.04 -17.12
CA LEU A 45 2.01 -2.59 -17.19
C LEU A 45 3.45 -2.09 -16.97
N THR A 46 4.18 -2.76 -16.08
CA THR A 46 5.59 -2.48 -15.81
C THR A 46 6.41 -3.76 -15.65
N LYS A 47 7.73 -3.64 -15.83
CA LYS A 47 8.68 -4.72 -15.50
C LYS A 47 8.67 -5.09 -14.02
N ARG A 48 8.23 -4.15 -13.17
CA ARG A 48 8.13 -4.33 -11.73
C ARG A 48 6.98 -5.29 -11.40
N ASP A 49 5.82 -5.08 -12.04
CA ASP A 49 4.67 -6.00 -11.94
C ASP A 49 5.09 -7.41 -12.40
N ALA A 50 5.77 -7.53 -13.55
CA ALA A 50 6.24 -8.81 -14.08
C ALA A 50 7.25 -9.55 -13.19
N TRP A 51 7.93 -8.84 -12.29
CA TRP A 51 8.91 -9.39 -11.37
C TRP A 51 8.31 -9.75 -10.02
N ALA A 52 7.23 -9.09 -9.58
CA ALA A 52 6.69 -9.29 -8.25
C ALA A 52 6.05 -10.67 -8.07
N GLY A 53 6.33 -11.29 -6.92
CA GLY A 53 5.74 -12.58 -6.58
C GLY A 53 4.29 -12.45 -6.12
N THR A 54 3.44 -13.38 -6.55
CA THR A 54 2.02 -13.45 -6.20
C THR A 54 1.77 -14.37 -5.00
N PHE A 55 0.60 -14.25 -4.38
CA PHE A 55 0.19 -15.10 -3.25
C PHE A 55 -0.52 -16.39 -3.68
N ASP A 56 -0.59 -16.68 -4.98
CA ASP A 56 -1.42 -17.74 -5.57
C ASP A 56 -1.11 -19.10 -4.98
N ALA A 57 0.18 -19.40 -4.82
CA ALA A 57 0.66 -20.63 -4.20
C ALA A 57 0.18 -20.83 -2.74
N HIS A 58 -0.31 -19.78 -2.07
CA HIS A 58 -0.85 -19.83 -0.70
C HIS A 58 -2.38 -19.74 -0.66
N ILE A 59 -3.01 -19.11 -1.66
CA ILE A 59 -4.47 -19.11 -1.80
C ILE A 59 -4.97 -20.45 -2.35
N ALA A 60 -4.15 -21.12 -3.19
CA ALA A 60 -4.48 -22.39 -3.83
C ALA A 60 -4.17 -23.65 -2.99
N LYS A 61 -3.81 -23.51 -1.70
CA LYS A 61 -3.59 -24.66 -0.80
C LYS A 61 -4.92 -25.19 -0.22
N PRO A 62 -5.05 -26.50 -0.02
CA PRO A 62 -6.23 -27.27 -0.39
C PRO A 62 -7.13 -27.53 0.82
N GLU A 63 -7.54 -26.48 1.54
CA GLU A 63 -8.70 -26.68 2.41
C GLU A 63 -9.89 -26.99 1.48
N PRO A 64 -10.55 -28.15 1.63
CA PRO A 64 -11.67 -28.52 0.76
C PRO A 64 -12.84 -27.54 0.90
N GLU A 65 -12.89 -26.82 2.02
CA GLU A 65 -13.91 -25.83 2.33
C GLU A 65 -13.29 -24.58 2.99
N PRO A 66 -13.87 -23.39 2.77
CA PRO A 66 -13.40 -22.16 3.39
C PRO A 66 -13.55 -22.21 4.91
N ARG A 67 -12.53 -21.78 5.67
CA ARG A 67 -12.64 -21.74 7.14
C ARG A 67 -13.72 -20.75 7.59
N THR A 68 -14.54 -21.17 8.56
CA THR A 68 -15.66 -20.37 9.09
C THR A 68 -15.25 -19.41 10.20
N ASN A 69 -14.00 -19.48 10.66
CA ASN A 69 -13.46 -18.64 11.74
C ASN A 69 -12.73 -17.37 11.24
N CYS A 70 -12.99 -16.93 10.01
CA CYS A 70 -12.45 -15.68 9.48
C CYS A 70 -13.19 -14.49 10.08
N PRO A 71 -12.50 -13.52 10.71
CA PRO A 71 -13.18 -12.38 11.31
C PRO A 71 -13.87 -11.55 10.23
N MET A 72 -15.17 -11.33 10.40
CA MET A 72 -15.97 -10.41 9.56
C MET A 72 -15.92 -8.97 10.06
N GLN A 73 -15.54 -8.80 11.33
CA GLN A 73 -15.39 -7.52 11.99
C GLN A 73 -14.03 -7.50 12.70
N LEU A 74 -13.28 -6.43 12.49
CA LEU A 74 -12.07 -6.17 13.25
C LEU A 74 -12.46 -5.53 14.60
N PRO A 75 -11.70 -5.79 15.68
CA PRO A 75 -11.92 -5.08 16.93
C PRO A 75 -11.67 -3.58 16.73
N ILE A 76 -12.35 -2.75 17.52
CA ILE A 76 -12.10 -1.31 17.52
C ILE A 76 -10.63 -1.10 17.92
N PRO A 77 -9.80 -0.45 17.07
CA PRO A 77 -8.41 -0.22 17.39
C PRO A 77 -8.30 0.66 18.64
N VAL A 78 -7.33 0.33 19.50
CA VAL A 78 -7.03 1.16 20.67
C VAL A 78 -6.57 2.53 20.18
N LYS A 79 -7.10 3.61 20.76
CA LYS A 79 -6.65 4.97 20.45
C LYS A 79 -5.16 5.09 20.76
N ILE A 80 -4.35 5.33 19.72
CA ILE A 80 -2.90 5.51 19.84
C ILE A 80 -2.56 6.93 20.36
N ARG A 81 -3.45 7.90 20.12
CA ARG A 81 -3.31 9.29 20.58
C ARG A 81 -4.31 9.58 21.71
N LYS A 82 -3.87 10.38 22.69
CA LYS A 82 -4.72 10.85 23.81
C LYS A 82 -5.72 11.92 23.38
N SER A 83 -5.39 12.69 22.34
CA SER A 83 -6.23 13.74 21.78
C SER A 83 -6.62 13.42 20.35
N GLU A 84 -7.69 14.05 19.89
CA GLU A 84 -8.05 14.08 18.48
C GLU A 84 -7.02 14.90 17.68
N ALA A 85 -7.13 14.84 16.35
CA ALA A 85 -6.34 15.72 15.48
C ALA A 85 -6.72 17.18 15.76
N ASN A 86 -5.72 18.05 15.93
CA ASN A 86 -5.98 19.48 15.98
C ASN A 86 -6.05 20.01 14.55
N GLU A 87 -7.25 20.06 13.98
CA GLU A 87 -7.47 20.51 12.60
C GLU A 87 -7.20 22.00 12.39
N GLN A 88 -6.98 22.76 13.47
CA GLN A 88 -6.68 24.20 13.43
C GLN A 88 -5.19 24.49 13.60
N VAL A 89 -4.36 23.48 13.85
CA VAL A 89 -2.91 23.68 13.95
C VAL A 89 -2.33 23.96 12.57
N GLY A 90 -1.42 24.91 12.48
CA GLY A 90 -0.64 25.13 11.26
C GLY A 90 0.16 23.87 10.90
N LEU A 91 0.33 23.64 9.60
CA LEU A 91 1.18 22.56 9.09
C LEU A 91 2.63 22.75 9.55
N SER A 92 3.30 21.66 9.93
CA SER A 92 4.75 21.68 10.10
C SER A 92 5.46 21.94 8.77
N GLU A 93 6.72 22.37 8.80
CA GLU A 93 7.55 22.57 7.61
C GLU A 93 7.52 21.36 6.67
N PHE A 94 7.82 20.17 7.19
CA PHE A 94 7.78 18.94 6.40
C PHE A 94 6.40 18.65 5.77
N GLN A 95 5.30 18.92 6.49
CA GLN A 95 3.96 18.75 5.94
C GLN A 95 3.68 19.74 4.81
N GLN A 96 4.18 20.98 4.93
CA GLN A 96 4.08 21.98 3.87
C GLN A 96 4.87 21.56 2.63
N GLU A 97 6.07 21.03 2.80
CA GLU A 97 6.88 20.50 1.69
C GLU A 97 6.18 19.34 0.96
N LEU A 98 5.54 18.43 1.69
CA LEU A 98 4.75 17.35 1.09
C LEU A 98 3.55 17.89 0.29
N VAL A 99 2.84 18.89 0.81
CA VAL A 99 1.73 19.55 0.11
C VAL A 99 2.23 20.25 -1.16
N GLN A 100 3.39 20.93 -1.08
CA GLN A 100 4.02 21.57 -2.22
C GLN A 100 4.47 20.56 -3.29
N LEU A 101 5.06 19.44 -2.88
CA LEU A 101 5.44 18.38 -3.81
C LEU A 101 4.20 17.82 -4.52
N ALA A 102 3.12 17.56 -3.76
CA ALA A 102 1.87 17.07 -4.32
C ALA A 102 1.25 18.06 -5.33
N SER A 103 1.31 19.37 -5.06
CA SER A 103 0.79 20.39 -5.98
C SER A 103 1.57 20.42 -7.30
N VAL A 104 2.90 20.26 -7.24
CA VAL A 104 3.75 20.14 -8.44
C VAL A 104 3.43 18.88 -9.23
N ILE A 105 3.33 17.72 -8.57
CA ILE A 105 3.02 16.44 -9.22
C ILE A 105 1.65 16.47 -9.90
N ASN A 106 0.67 17.12 -9.26
CA ASN A 106 -0.69 17.23 -9.79
C ASN A 106 -0.86 18.36 -10.83
N GLY A 107 0.20 19.11 -11.14
CA GLY A 107 0.16 20.24 -12.07
C GLY A 107 -0.48 21.51 -11.49
N ASP A 108 -0.89 21.51 -10.23
CA ASP A 108 -1.47 22.63 -9.48
C ASP A 108 -0.39 23.51 -8.83
N HIS A 109 0.64 23.84 -9.59
CA HIS A 109 1.89 24.45 -9.14
C HIS A 109 1.77 25.94 -8.75
N LEU A 110 0.55 26.47 -8.60
CA LEU A 110 0.28 27.86 -8.27
C LEU A 110 -0.41 28.00 -6.91
N LEU A 111 0.27 27.58 -5.83
CA LEU A 111 -0.07 28.07 -4.49
C LEU A 111 0.38 29.55 -4.41
N LYS A 112 -0.41 30.45 -5.00
CA LYS A 112 -0.11 31.90 -5.13
C LYS A 112 0.17 32.62 -3.80
N ASN A 113 -0.15 32.00 -2.67
CA ASN A 113 -0.05 32.57 -1.33
C ASN A 113 0.92 31.82 -0.40
N PHE A 114 1.76 30.91 -0.93
CA PHE A 114 2.73 30.21 -0.10
C PHE A 114 4.01 31.06 0.03
N HIS A 115 4.21 31.67 1.20
CA HIS A 115 5.45 32.35 1.54
C HIS A 115 6.46 31.35 2.11
N PRO A 116 7.67 31.21 1.54
CA PRO A 116 8.71 30.37 2.11
C PRO A 116 9.06 30.85 3.52
N TYR A 117 9.17 29.91 4.46
CA TYR A 117 9.48 30.14 5.88
C TYR A 117 10.76 30.98 6.09
N HIS A 118 11.68 31.02 5.12
CA HIS A 118 12.94 31.75 5.21
C HIS A 118 12.88 33.27 4.97
N GLN A 119 11.73 33.86 4.62
CA GLN A 119 11.63 35.33 4.45
C GLN A 119 11.12 36.09 5.69
N ALA A 120 10.79 35.41 6.78
CA ALA A 120 10.19 36.05 7.96
C ALA A 120 11.18 36.51 9.05
N ASN A 121 12.49 36.25 8.91
CA ASN A 121 13.51 36.58 9.92
C ASN A 121 14.55 37.62 9.46
N GLU A 122 14.27 38.37 8.39
CA GLU A 122 15.04 39.57 8.03
C GLU A 122 14.12 40.79 8.02
N ARG A 123 13.75 41.28 9.22
CA ARG A 123 13.44 42.69 9.54
C ARG A 123 13.10 42.86 11.01
#